data_AF-A0A1Z8S1G3-F1
#
_entry.id   AF-A0A1Z8S1G3-F1
#
_cell.length_a   1.000
_cell.length_b   1.000
_cell.length_c   1.000
_cell.angle_alpha   90.00
_cell.angle_beta   90.00
_cell.angle_gamma   90.00
#
_symmetry.space_group_name_H-M   'P 1'
#
loop_
_entity.id
_entity.type
_entity.pdbx_description
1 polymer ?
#
loop_
_entity_poly.entity_id
_entity_poly.type
_entity_poly.pdbx_seq_one_letter_code
_entity_poly.pdbx_strand_id
1 'polypeptide(L)'
;MRKVTQQIKQAFEQGKAKKVGNTETNGQTVWLHGNAIVKRDPDGLVRWSLAGWNTPTTRERVNGIVNAGVHQVSFEPVLNGQIINPFDWFASNQKLPDPLVF
;
A
#
# COMPACT_ATOMS: atom_id res chain seq x y z
N MET A 1 -9.86 -0.13 -10.36
CA MET A 1 -9.06 0.75 -9.47
C MET A 1 -9.63 2.16 -9.52
N ARG A 2 -9.73 2.88 -8.39
CA ARG A 2 -10.20 4.28 -8.37
C ARG A 2 -9.12 5.25 -8.90
N LYS A 3 -9.55 6.39 -9.46
CA LYS A 3 -8.64 7.45 -10.01
C LYS A 3 -7.64 7.97 -8.98
N VAL A 4 -8.03 8.04 -7.69
CA VAL A 4 -7.14 8.42 -6.58
C VAL A 4 -5.99 7.42 -6.45
N THR A 5 -6.31 6.12 -6.45
CA THR A 5 -5.34 5.04 -6.31
C THR A 5 -4.35 5.03 -7.48
N GLN A 6 -4.83 5.22 -8.71
CA GLN A 6 -3.97 5.26 -9.89
C GLN A 6 -2.96 6.42 -9.83
N GLN A 7 -3.41 7.61 -9.45
CA GLN A 7 -2.54 8.78 -9.34
C GLN A 7 -1.48 8.64 -8.24
N ILE A 8 -1.86 8.07 -7.10
CA ILE A 8 -0.94 7.83 -5.98
C ILE A 8 0.05 6.73 -6.35
N LYS A 9 -0.41 5.63 -6.97
CA LYS A 9 0.45 4.56 -7.46
C LYS A 9 1.53 5.10 -8.40
N GLN A 10 1.14 5.87 -9.41
CA GLN A 10 2.09 6.45 -10.36
C GLN A 10 3.12 7.36 -9.67
N ALA A 11 2.68 8.21 -8.73
CA ALA A 11 3.60 9.08 -7.99
C ALA A 11 4.55 8.28 -7.09
N PHE A 12 4.03 7.28 -6.37
CA PHE A 12 4.82 6.36 -5.55
C PHE A 12 5.85 5.61 -6.39
N GLU A 13 5.47 5.02 -7.52
CA GLU A 13 6.38 4.30 -8.42
C GLU A 13 7.51 5.22 -8.94
N GLN A 14 7.17 6.47 -9.30
CA GLN A 14 8.12 7.49 -9.75
C GLN A 14 8.96 8.13 -8.63
N GLY A 15 8.74 7.78 -7.36
CA GLY A 15 9.45 8.42 -6.24
C GLY A 15 9.06 9.89 -6.01
N LYS A 16 7.87 10.30 -6.43
CA LYS A 16 7.38 11.69 -6.33
C LYS A 16 6.35 11.84 -5.21
N ALA A 17 6.41 12.97 -4.53
CA ALA A 17 5.38 13.34 -3.57
C ALA A 17 4.06 13.68 -4.28
N LYS A 18 2.92 13.23 -3.73
CA LYS A 18 1.58 13.56 -4.23
C LYS A 18 0.53 13.34 -3.15
N LYS A 19 -0.46 14.23 -3.08
CA LYS A 19 -1.64 14.10 -2.21
C LYS A 19 -2.91 14.21 -3.02
N VAL A 20 -3.84 13.27 -2.83
CA VAL A 20 -5.15 13.25 -3.47
C VAL A 20 -6.20 12.81 -2.45
N GLY A 21 -7.01 13.75 -1.95
CA GLY A 21 -7.96 13.49 -0.87
C GLY A 21 -7.25 13.04 0.40
N ASN A 22 -7.71 11.93 0.99
CA ASN A 22 -7.14 11.35 2.22
C ASN A 22 -5.96 10.39 1.95
N THR A 23 -5.46 10.30 0.72
CA THR A 23 -4.32 9.45 0.37
C THR A 23 -3.16 10.32 -0.09
N GLU A 24 -1.97 10.06 0.44
CA GLU A 24 -0.76 10.79 0.09
C GLU A 24 0.46 9.90 0.03
N THR A 25 1.48 10.34 -0.70
CA THR A 25 2.78 9.69 -0.78
C THR A 25 3.88 10.74 -0.82
N ASN A 26 5.05 10.41 -0.31
CA ASN A 26 6.28 11.20 -0.44
C ASN A 26 7.25 10.59 -1.47
N GLY A 27 6.81 9.58 -2.22
CA GLY A 27 7.68 8.79 -3.12
C GLY A 27 8.24 7.51 -2.49
N GLN A 28 8.36 7.46 -1.15
CA GLN A 28 8.89 6.30 -0.42
C GLN A 28 7.82 5.53 0.36
N THR A 29 6.82 6.23 0.87
CA THR A 29 5.72 5.67 1.66
C THR A 29 4.41 6.25 1.16
N VAL A 30 3.34 5.49 1.28
CA VAL A 30 1.97 5.88 1.00
C VAL A 30 1.18 5.83 2.30
N TRP A 31 0.49 6.92 2.60
CA TRP A 31 -0.40 7.04 3.74
C TRP A 31 -1.86 7.17 3.31
N LEU A 32 -2.75 6.60 4.12
CA LEU A 32 -4.19 6.77 4.04
C LEU A 32 -4.70 7.27 5.40
N HIS A 33 -5.31 8.45 5.44
CA HIS A 33 -5.69 9.13 6.68
C HIS A 33 -4.51 9.27 7.67
N GLY A 34 -3.30 9.51 7.16
CA GLY A 34 -2.08 9.60 7.98
C GLY A 34 -1.49 8.26 8.42
N ASN A 35 -2.13 7.12 8.13
CA ASN A 35 -1.60 5.79 8.44
C ASN A 35 -0.80 5.22 7.26
N ALA A 36 0.42 4.76 7.50
CA ALA A 36 1.27 4.18 6.46
C ALA A 36 0.72 2.81 6.03
N ILE A 37 0.41 2.65 4.74
CA ILE A 37 -0.19 1.43 4.18
C ILE A 37 0.69 0.74 3.13
N VAL A 38 1.63 1.47 2.53
CA VAL A 38 2.62 0.93 1.57
C VAL A 38 3.94 1.66 1.81
N LYS A 39 5.07 0.96 1.78
CA LYS A 39 6.41 1.56 1.86
C LYS A 39 7.42 0.79 1.02
N ARG A 40 8.43 1.48 0.53
CA ARG A 40 9.65 0.88 -0.01
C ARG A 40 10.65 0.72 1.13
N ASP A 41 11.26 -0.45 1.23
CA ASP A 41 12.41 -0.69 2.08
C ASP A 41 13.70 -0.24 1.36
N PRO A 42 14.84 -0.08 2.07
CA PRO A 42 16.12 0.32 1.47
C PRO A 42 16.64 -0.67 0.41
N ASP A 43 16.24 -1.94 0.47
CA ASP A 43 16.59 -2.96 -0.52
C ASP A 43 15.71 -2.90 -1.79
N GLY A 44 14.78 -1.94 -1.83
CA GLY A 44 13.80 -1.74 -2.89
C GLY A 44 12.56 -2.63 -2.78
N LEU A 45 12.47 -3.52 -1.78
CA LEU A 45 11.29 -4.35 -1.57
C LEU A 45 10.11 -3.47 -1.13
N VAL A 46 8.96 -3.62 -1.80
CA VAL A 46 7.75 -2.91 -1.41
C VAL A 46 6.98 -3.75 -0.41
N ARG A 47 6.68 -3.19 0.75
CA ARG A 47 5.81 -3.78 1.77
C ARG A 47 4.50 -3.04 1.90
N TRP A 48 3.48 -3.73 2.41
CA TRP A 48 2.17 -3.16 2.65
C TRP A 48 1.58 -3.61 3.99
N SER A 49 0.64 -2.84 4.52
CA SER A 49 -0.12 -3.13 5.73
C SER A 49 -1.53 -2.56 5.62
N LEU A 50 -2.49 -3.13 6.37
CA LEU A 50 -3.79 -2.50 6.57
C LEU A 50 -3.74 -1.42 7.67
N ALA A 51 -2.62 -1.29 8.39
CA ALA A 51 -2.44 -0.37 9.50
C ALA A 51 -3.54 -0.47 10.57
N GLY A 52 -4.05 -1.68 10.80
CA GLY A 52 -5.18 -1.94 11.72
C GLY A 52 -6.57 -1.71 11.12
N TRP A 53 -6.69 -1.19 9.89
CA TRP A 53 -7.96 -0.79 9.30
C TRP A 53 -8.42 -1.74 8.18
N ASN A 54 -9.17 -2.79 8.51
CA ASN A 54 -9.79 -3.70 7.52
C ASN A 54 -11.00 -3.09 6.79
N THR A 55 -10.87 -1.87 6.28
CA THR A 55 -11.95 -1.19 5.55
C THR A 55 -11.90 -1.48 4.04
N PRO A 56 -13.02 -1.35 3.32
CA PRO A 56 -13.03 -1.45 1.85
C PRO A 56 -12.06 -0.46 1.19
N THR A 57 -11.92 0.75 1.75
CA THR A 57 -11.02 1.78 1.20
C THR A 57 -9.56 1.38 1.39
N THR A 58 -9.15 0.92 2.57
CA THR A 58 -7.77 0.48 2.82
C THR A 58 -7.39 -0.69 1.90
N ARG A 59 -8.24 -1.72 1.83
CA ARG A 59 -8.02 -2.88 0.95
C ARG A 59 -7.94 -2.49 -0.51
N GLU A 60 -8.81 -1.60 -1.00
CA GLU A 60 -8.75 -1.13 -2.39
C GLU A 60 -7.48 -0.34 -2.69
N ARG A 61 -6.97 0.48 -1.76
CA ARG A 61 -5.71 1.22 -1.95
C ARG A 61 -4.53 0.27 -2.01
N VAL A 62 -4.40 -0.62 -1.03
CA VAL A 62 -3.31 -1.60 -0.96
C VAL A 62 -3.31 -2.49 -2.21
N ASN A 63 -4.45 -3.10 -2.54
CA ASN A 63 -4.56 -3.93 -3.73
C ASN A 63 -4.30 -3.16 -5.02
N GLY A 64 -4.77 -1.92 -5.13
CA GLY A 64 -4.54 -1.12 -6.33
C GLY A 64 -3.08 -0.72 -6.52
N ILE A 65 -2.35 -0.44 -5.45
CA ILE A 65 -0.96 -0.01 -5.53
C ILE A 65 -0.03 -1.21 -5.77
N VAL A 66 -0.11 -2.23 -4.91
CA VAL A 66 0.88 -3.33 -4.87
C VAL A 66 0.35 -4.69 -5.31
N ASN A 67 -0.91 -4.77 -5.74
CA ASN A 67 -1.57 -6.03 -6.12
C ASN A 67 -1.52 -7.11 -5.01
N ALA A 68 -1.76 -6.73 -3.76
CA ALA A 68 -1.62 -7.61 -2.59
C ALA A 68 -2.57 -8.81 -2.58
N GLY A 69 -3.78 -8.70 -3.14
CA GLY A 69 -4.79 -9.76 -3.12
C GLY A 69 -5.55 -9.91 -1.79
N VAL A 70 -5.41 -8.95 -0.87
CA VAL A 70 -6.10 -8.98 0.43
C VAL A 70 -7.60 -8.71 0.26
N HIS A 71 -8.44 -9.53 0.90
CA HIS A 71 -9.89 -9.36 0.90
C HIS A 71 -10.47 -9.65 2.30
N GLN A 72 -11.79 -9.60 2.43
CA GLN A 72 -12.46 -9.85 3.72
C GLN A 72 -13.38 -11.05 3.59
N VAL A 73 -13.31 -11.93 4.58
CA VAL A 73 -14.23 -13.05 4.77
C VAL A 73 -14.69 -13.02 6.22
N SER A 74 -15.99 -13.01 6.46
CA SER A 74 -16.55 -13.00 7.83
C SER A 74 -15.97 -11.90 8.74
N PHE A 75 -15.81 -10.68 8.20
CA PHE A 75 -15.19 -9.51 8.85
C PHE A 75 -13.69 -9.58 9.12
N GLU A 76 -13.05 -10.73 8.86
CA GLU A 76 -11.61 -10.90 9.00
C GLU A 76 -10.86 -10.57 7.70
N PRO A 77 -9.67 -9.93 7.76
CA PRO A 77 -8.81 -9.75 6.61
C PRO A 77 -8.13 -11.08 6.26
N VAL A 78 -8.20 -11.46 4.99
CA VAL A 78 -7.68 -12.72 4.48
C VAL A 78 -6.71 -12.47 3.33
N LEU A 79 -5.58 -13.16 3.36
CA LEU A 79 -4.57 -13.20 2.31
C LEU A 79 -4.23 -14.67 2.03
N ASN A 80 -4.30 -15.09 0.77
CA ASN A 80 -3.98 -16.47 0.35
C ASN A 80 -4.71 -17.56 1.16
N GLY A 81 -5.96 -17.30 1.54
CA GLY A 81 -6.78 -18.22 2.34
C GLY A 81 -6.49 -18.23 3.84
N GLN A 82 -5.56 -17.40 4.33
CA GLN A 82 -5.24 -17.29 5.75
C GLN A 82 -5.69 -15.94 6.32
N ILE A 83 -6.23 -15.97 7.54
CA ILE A 83 -6.50 -14.74 8.30
C ILE A 83 -5.16 -14.10 8.65
N ILE A 84 -5.08 -12.79 8.46
CA ILE A 84 -3.87 -12.01 8.74
C ILE A 84 -4.10 -11.00 9.85
N ASN A 85 -3.04 -10.62 10.55
CA ASN A 85 -3.12 -9.47 11.44
C ASN A 85 -3.07 -8.17 10.61
N PRO A 86 -4.05 -7.25 10.72
CA PRO A 86 -4.08 -6.02 9.95
C PRO A 86 -2.96 -5.02 10.30
N PHE A 87 -2.24 -5.21 11.42
CA PHE A 87 -1.09 -4.38 11.79
C PHE A 87 0.24 -4.87 11.19
N ASP A 88 0.30 -6.10 10.70
CA ASP A 88 1.51 -6.67 10.15
C ASP A 88 1.89 -6.03 8.81
N TRP A 89 3.18 -6.14 8.46
CA TRP A 89 3.72 -5.70 7.19
C TRP A 89 4.08 -6.91 6.32
N PHE A 90 3.44 -7.01 5.17
CA PHE A 90 3.63 -8.09 4.22
C PHE A 90 4.48 -7.61 3.04
N ALA A 91 5.39 -8.46 2.56
CA ALA A 91 6.11 -8.22 1.33
C ALA A 91 5.16 -8.32 0.13
N SER A 92 5.30 -7.41 -0.83
CA SER A 92 4.69 -7.56 -2.15
C SER A 92 5.69 -8.21 -3.12
N ASN A 93 5.20 -8.65 -4.27
CA ASN A 93 6.05 -9.15 -5.35
C ASN A 93 6.71 -8.01 -6.16
N GLN A 94 6.57 -6.75 -5.72
CA GLN A 94 7.15 -5.58 -6.38
C GLN A 94 8.49 -5.21 -5.74
N LYS A 95 9.48 -4.98 -6.61
CA LYS A 95 10.76 -4.39 -6.25
C LYS A 95 10.96 -3.11 -7.04
N LEU A 96 11.13 -2.00 -6.35
CA LEU A 96 11.33 -0.68 -6.94
C LEU A 96 12.68 -0.13 -6.44
N PRO A 97 13.51 0.50 -7.29
CA PRO A 97 14.79 1.05 -6.86
C PRO A 97 14.59 2.09 -5.76
N ASP A 98 15.53 2.26 -4.83
CA ASP A 98 15.43 3.37 -3.89
C ASP A 98 15.44 4.70 -4.68
N PRO A 99 14.40 5.55 -4.58
CA PRO A 99 14.34 6.81 -5.30
C PRO A 99 15.48 7.78 -4.94
N LEU A 100 16.26 7.50 -3.89
CA LEU A 100 17.43 8.28 -3.47
C LEU A 100 18.78 7.71 -3.95
N VAL A 101 18.79 6.57 -4.64
CA VAL A 101 20.01 5.95 -5.18
C VAL A 101 20.07 6.19 -6.69
N PHE A 102 20.95 7.11 -7.12
CA PHE A 102 21.27 7.42 -8.52
C PHE A 102 22.34 6.49 -9.10
#